data_AF-A0A968HRM1-F1
#
_entry.id   AF-A0A968HRM1-F1
#
_cell.length_a   1.000
_cell.length_b   1.000
_cell.length_c   1.000
_cell.angle_alpha   90.00
_cell.angle_beta   90.00
_cell.angle_gamma   90.00
#
_symmetry.space_group_name_H-M   'P 1'
#
loop_
_entity.id
_entity.type
_entity.pdbx_description
1 polymer ?
#
loop_
_entity_poly.entity_id
_entity_poly.type
_entity_poly.pdbx_seq_one_letter_code
_entity_poly.pdbx_strand_id
1 'polypeptide(L)'
;MRRSARPCARSRGVVLRREIYAEDCTAKAGIPYMISERSYAIVPFQCRSERHHGVFFVHAREAITSQLERNPADPRVLHEFVLEVDEFGNVRRAAAVAYGRRPGADWLALAARDRQVQAELLCTLFENDYTNAIDVAHAHRTPMLSEARTYELTGLHAQERLCFGEVQRVTRAALPVPFEDGPRAGSRQQLAAEGGPSKRIVEQRRFVYRRDDLVGPLPLGRVESMALLHETRQLAFHAGAARAELWRPYPRGDAHGRRLRARPRGSGWWVPSGRGVLFSR
;
A
#
# COMPACT_ATOMS: atom_id res chain seq x y z
N MET A 1 24.98 16.66 -33.97
CA MET A 1 24.29 17.21 -32.78
C MET A 1 22.98 16.46 -32.53
N ARG A 2 23.00 15.48 -31.61
CA ARG A 2 21.83 14.68 -31.24
C ARG A 2 20.92 15.52 -30.34
N ARG A 3 19.83 16.06 -30.86
CA ARG A 3 18.76 16.64 -30.03
C ARG A 3 18.18 15.49 -29.21
N SER A 4 18.55 15.41 -27.93
CA SER A 4 17.88 14.53 -26.98
C SER A 4 16.38 14.87 -27.02
N ALA A 5 15.55 13.88 -27.30
CA ALA A 5 14.11 14.04 -27.15
C ALA A 5 13.87 14.31 -25.66
N ARG A 6 13.60 15.58 -25.33
CA ARG A 6 13.41 16.02 -23.94
C ARG A 6 12.23 15.25 -23.33
N PRO A 7 12.36 14.67 -22.11
CA PRO A 7 11.26 14.00 -21.41
C PRO A 7 10.01 14.87 -21.21
N CYS A 8 10.18 16.20 -21.26
CA CYS A 8 9.15 17.21 -21.04
C CYS A 8 7.93 17.17 -21.98
N ALA A 9 8.03 16.58 -23.18
CA ALA A 9 6.90 16.59 -24.12
C ALA A 9 5.79 15.57 -23.79
N ARG A 10 6.00 14.69 -22.79
CA ARG A 10 5.19 13.48 -22.59
C ARG A 10 4.40 13.40 -21.29
N SER A 11 4.53 14.37 -20.40
CA SER A 11 3.61 14.61 -19.26
C SER A 11 2.50 15.60 -19.64
N ARG A 12 2.17 15.73 -20.92
CA ARG A 12 1.13 16.65 -21.39
C ARG A 12 -0.24 16.12 -20.95
N GLY A 13 -0.96 16.92 -20.15
CA GLY A 13 -2.31 16.59 -19.69
C GLY A 13 -2.41 15.90 -18.33
N VAL A 14 -1.30 15.66 -17.62
CA VAL A 14 -1.36 15.16 -16.24
C VAL A 14 -1.38 16.31 -15.23
N VAL A 15 -2.15 16.14 -14.15
CA VAL A 15 -2.28 17.12 -13.08
C VAL A 15 -1.03 17.08 -12.19
N LEU A 16 -0.30 18.20 -12.10
CA LEU A 16 0.85 18.34 -11.21
C LEU A 16 0.47 18.96 -9.87
N ARG A 17 -0.49 19.88 -9.87
CA ARG A 17 -0.99 20.57 -8.68
C ARG A 17 -2.46 20.90 -8.85
N ARG A 18 -3.21 20.78 -7.77
CA ARG A 18 -4.62 21.19 -7.67
C ARG A 18 -4.84 21.80 -6.30
N GLU A 19 -5.56 22.90 -6.28
CA GLU A 19 -5.92 23.64 -5.07
C GLU A 19 -7.43 23.86 -5.09
N ILE A 20 -8.07 23.74 -3.93
CA ILE A 20 -9.51 23.95 -3.78
C ILE A 20 -9.75 25.16 -2.90
N TYR A 21 -10.46 26.14 -3.43
CA TYR A 21 -10.82 27.40 -2.78
C TYR A 21 -12.34 27.52 -2.66
N ALA A 22 -12.78 28.53 -1.91
CA ALA A 22 -14.15 29.00 -1.98
C ALA A 22 -14.16 30.53 -2.02
N GLU A 23 -14.89 31.07 -3.00
CA GLU A 23 -15.08 32.50 -3.20
C GLU A 23 -16.27 33.01 -2.38
N ASP A 24 -16.11 33.05 -1.05
CA ASP A 24 -17.17 33.43 -0.11
C ASP A 24 -17.01 34.85 0.46
N CYS A 25 -16.19 35.68 -0.19
CA CYS A 25 -15.90 37.07 0.22
C CYS A 25 -15.36 37.22 1.66
N THR A 26 -14.89 36.13 2.28
CA THR A 26 -14.26 36.21 3.60
C THR A 26 -12.78 36.57 3.50
N ALA A 27 -12.17 37.02 4.60
CA ALA A 27 -10.72 37.22 4.69
C ALA A 27 -9.91 35.92 4.43
N LYS A 28 -10.57 34.75 4.52
CA LYS A 28 -9.96 33.44 4.26
C LYS A 28 -10.17 32.95 2.82
N ALA A 29 -10.85 33.70 1.95
CA ALA A 29 -11.14 33.26 0.57
C ALA A 29 -9.87 32.94 -0.24
N GLY A 30 -8.77 33.64 0.04
CA GLY A 30 -7.45 33.39 -0.56
C GLY A 30 -6.69 32.18 0.02
N ILE A 31 -7.25 31.49 1.01
CA ILE A 31 -6.63 30.33 1.65
C ILE A 31 -7.34 29.05 1.18
N PRO A 32 -6.63 28.09 0.57
CA PRO A 32 -7.27 26.88 0.08
C PRO A 32 -7.71 25.97 1.23
N TYR A 33 -8.74 25.17 0.97
CA TYR A 33 -9.13 24.05 1.82
C TYR A 33 -8.15 22.89 1.70
N MET A 34 -7.72 22.59 0.47
CA MET A 34 -6.86 21.46 0.17
C MET A 34 -5.92 21.81 -0.97
N ILE A 35 -4.67 21.36 -0.82
CA ILE A 35 -3.64 21.39 -1.86
C ILE A 35 -3.24 19.93 -2.12
N SER A 36 -3.27 19.51 -3.38
CA SER A 36 -2.78 18.20 -3.80
C SER A 36 -1.74 18.36 -4.91
N GLU A 37 -0.56 17.81 -4.73
CA GLU A 37 0.55 17.82 -5.69
C GLU A 37 0.93 16.40 -6.07
N ARG A 38 1.37 16.20 -7.31
CA ARG A 38 1.73 14.89 -7.86
C ARG A 38 3.01 14.98 -8.67
N SER A 39 3.84 13.95 -8.55
CA SER A 39 5.00 13.73 -9.39
C SER A 39 4.88 12.39 -10.12
N TYR A 40 5.51 12.31 -11.28
CA TYR A 40 5.46 11.15 -12.17
C TYR A 40 6.87 10.72 -12.55
N ALA A 41 7.08 9.42 -12.67
CA ALA A 41 8.29 8.86 -13.25
C ALA A 41 8.06 8.62 -14.76
N ILE A 42 9.09 8.92 -15.55
CA ILE A 42 9.11 8.70 -17.01
C ILE A 42 10.28 7.77 -17.30
N VAL A 43 9.97 6.53 -17.68
CA VAL A 43 10.95 5.47 -17.91
C VAL A 43 10.99 5.16 -19.42
N PRO A 44 12.17 5.12 -20.07
CA PRO A 44 12.26 4.68 -21.46
C PRO A 44 11.93 3.20 -21.56
N PHE A 45 10.92 2.84 -22.35
CA PHE A 45 10.56 1.45 -22.66
C PHE A 45 11.26 0.99 -23.95
N GLN A 46 11.30 1.85 -24.96
CA GLN A 46 12.04 1.63 -26.20
C GLN A 46 12.82 2.88 -26.56
N CYS A 47 14.12 2.74 -26.80
CA CYS A 47 14.96 3.84 -27.26
C CYS A 47 14.53 4.32 -28.65
N ARG A 48 14.66 5.62 -28.90
CA ARG A 48 14.47 6.20 -30.23
C ARG A 48 15.49 5.60 -31.20
N SER A 49 15.04 5.12 -32.35
CA SER A 49 15.89 4.76 -33.49
C SER A 49 15.91 5.88 -34.53
N GLU A 50 16.64 5.70 -35.63
CA GLU A 50 16.71 6.70 -36.70
C GLU A 50 15.34 7.01 -37.31
N ARG A 51 14.47 6.00 -37.41
CA ARG A 51 13.15 6.09 -38.05
C ARG A 51 11.96 6.00 -37.08
N HIS A 52 12.17 5.54 -35.84
CA HIS A 52 11.10 5.37 -34.86
C HIS A 52 11.29 6.23 -33.62
N HIS A 53 10.20 6.84 -33.15
CA HIS A 53 10.20 7.56 -31.88
C HIS A 53 10.42 6.59 -30.72
N GLY A 54 11.11 7.06 -29.67
CA GLY A 54 11.23 6.27 -28.44
C GLY A 54 9.86 6.09 -27.78
N VAL A 55 9.64 4.95 -27.14
CA VAL A 55 8.46 4.66 -26.33
C VAL A 55 8.83 4.83 -24.87
N PHE A 56 7.98 5.50 -24.10
CA PHE A 56 8.23 5.77 -22.68
C PHE A 56 7.00 5.35 -21.89
N PHE A 57 7.26 4.76 -20.74
CA PHE A 57 6.27 4.39 -19.76
C PHE A 57 6.22 5.48 -18.68
N VAL A 58 5.02 6.03 -18.44
CA VAL A 58 4.80 7.07 -17.44
C VAL A 58 3.93 6.50 -16.34
N HIS A 59 4.38 6.61 -15.09
CA HIS A 59 3.61 6.15 -13.95
C HIS A 59 3.70 7.14 -12.79
N ALA A 60 2.75 7.04 -11.86
CA ALA A 60 2.77 7.82 -10.62
C ALA A 60 4.05 7.53 -9.82
N ARG A 61 4.58 8.56 -9.17
CA ARG A 61 5.79 8.46 -8.34
C ARG A 61 5.51 8.92 -6.91
N GLU A 62 5.03 10.16 -6.75
CA GLU A 62 4.68 10.75 -5.46
C GLU A 62 3.36 11.49 -5.56
N ALA A 63 2.55 11.45 -4.51
CA ALA A 63 1.37 12.29 -4.36
C ALA A 63 1.30 12.83 -2.94
N ILE A 64 1.27 14.14 -2.76
CA ILE A 64 1.16 14.79 -1.46
C ILE A 64 -0.15 15.58 -1.39
N THR A 65 -0.90 15.37 -0.33
CA THR A 65 -2.15 16.08 -0.05
C THR A 65 -2.04 16.78 1.29
N SER A 66 -2.27 18.09 1.29
CA SER A 66 -2.33 18.93 2.49
C SER A 66 -3.77 19.43 2.66
N GLN A 67 -4.42 18.98 3.73
CA GLN A 67 -5.71 19.51 4.17
C GLN A 67 -5.44 20.67 5.13
N LEU A 68 -5.90 21.85 4.76
CA LEU A 68 -5.64 23.09 5.46
C LEU A 68 -6.87 23.57 6.22
N GLU A 69 -8.08 23.28 5.73
CA GLU A 69 -9.33 23.83 6.28
C GLU A 69 -9.26 25.36 6.46
N ARG A 70 -8.60 26.03 5.50
CA ARG A 70 -8.27 27.46 5.54
C ARG A 70 -7.40 27.93 6.71
N ASN A 71 -6.59 27.05 7.30
CA ASN A 71 -5.55 27.34 8.27
C ASN A 71 -4.16 26.83 7.77
N PRO A 72 -3.31 27.71 7.23
CA PRO A 72 -2.01 27.30 6.69
C PRO A 72 -0.97 26.94 7.76
N ALA A 73 -1.20 27.30 9.01
CA ALA A 73 -0.27 27.03 10.10
C ALA A 73 -0.36 25.58 10.63
N ASP A 74 -1.47 24.89 10.37
CA ASP A 74 -1.75 23.57 10.93
C ASP A 74 -2.33 22.57 9.90
N PRO A 75 -1.60 22.28 8.81
CA PRO A 75 -2.09 21.35 7.79
C PRO A 75 -1.96 19.89 8.24
N ARG A 76 -2.96 19.08 7.88
CA ARG A 76 -2.84 17.62 7.89
C ARG A 76 -2.25 17.16 6.56
N VAL A 77 -1.11 16.46 6.62
CA VAL A 77 -0.35 16.08 5.42
C VAL A 77 -0.31 14.56 5.27
N LEU A 78 -0.76 14.08 4.10
CA LEU A 78 -0.62 12.70 3.64
C LEU A 78 0.29 12.67 2.41
N HIS A 79 1.27 11.76 2.38
CA HIS A 79 2.19 11.61 1.27
C HIS A 79 2.29 10.13 0.85
N GLU A 80 1.92 9.86 -0.39
CA GLU A 80 1.94 8.55 -1.01
C GLU A 80 3.14 8.43 -1.96
N PHE A 81 3.81 7.28 -1.91
CA PHE A 81 4.98 6.96 -2.71
C PHE A 81 4.73 5.66 -3.47
N VAL A 82 4.96 5.67 -4.79
CA VAL A 82 5.00 4.47 -5.63
C VAL A 82 6.46 4.07 -5.81
N LEU A 83 6.92 3.10 -5.02
CA LEU A 83 8.33 2.80 -4.83
C LEU A 83 8.89 1.79 -5.84
N GLU A 84 8.04 0.89 -6.32
CA GLU A 84 8.38 -0.12 -7.32
C GLU A 84 7.17 -0.47 -8.17
N VAL A 85 7.40 -0.50 -9.49
CA VAL A 85 6.42 -0.82 -10.51
C VAL A 85 7.04 -1.84 -11.46
N ASP A 86 6.27 -2.82 -11.91
CA ASP A 86 6.73 -3.80 -12.91
C ASP A 86 6.64 -3.27 -14.35
N GLU A 87 7.03 -4.11 -15.31
CA GLU A 87 7.02 -3.78 -16.74
C GLU A 87 5.61 -3.55 -17.32
N PHE A 88 4.55 -3.97 -16.61
CA PHE A 88 3.15 -3.79 -17.00
C PHE A 88 2.49 -2.60 -16.31
N GLY A 89 3.21 -1.89 -15.44
CA GLY A 89 2.66 -0.79 -14.66
C GLY A 89 2.00 -1.20 -13.35
N ASN A 90 2.13 -2.47 -12.95
CA ASN A 90 1.61 -2.93 -11.68
C ASN A 90 2.49 -2.47 -10.52
N VAL A 91 1.88 -1.86 -9.50
CA VAL A 91 2.61 -1.38 -8.33
C VAL A 91 2.94 -2.56 -7.42
N ARG A 92 4.23 -2.89 -7.31
CA ARG A 92 4.76 -3.93 -6.42
C ARG A 92 4.98 -3.44 -5.01
N ARG A 93 5.45 -2.19 -4.86
CA ARG A 93 5.65 -1.57 -3.56
C ARG A 93 5.20 -0.12 -3.55
N ALA A 94 4.45 0.24 -2.52
CA ALA A 94 4.03 1.61 -2.26
C ALA A 94 4.03 1.92 -0.76
N ALA A 95 4.15 3.18 -0.39
CA ALA A 95 4.07 3.62 1.00
C ALA A 95 3.14 4.82 1.12
N ALA A 96 2.35 4.87 2.19
CA ALA A 96 1.53 6.01 2.57
C ALA A 96 2.01 6.52 3.93
N VAL A 97 2.47 7.77 3.97
CA VAL A 97 2.99 8.45 5.16
C VAL A 97 2.01 9.53 5.60
N ALA A 98 1.45 9.39 6.79
CA ALA A 98 0.74 10.45 7.48
C ALA A 98 1.72 11.16 8.43
N TYR A 99 1.93 12.46 8.22
CA TYR A 99 2.84 13.24 9.05
C TYR A 99 2.20 13.61 10.38
N GLY A 100 3.02 13.63 11.43
CA GLY A 100 2.62 14.16 12.72
C GLY A 100 2.26 15.64 12.65
N ARG A 101 1.23 16.04 13.39
CA ARG A 101 0.81 17.42 13.58
C ARG A 101 1.95 18.22 14.23
N ARG A 102 2.18 19.43 13.74
CA ARG A 102 3.24 20.32 14.24
C ARG A 102 2.80 20.97 15.56
N PRO A 103 3.71 21.18 16.52
CA PRO A 103 3.40 21.97 17.71
C PRO A 103 2.98 23.40 17.34
N GLY A 104 1.92 23.89 17.98
CA GLY A 104 1.34 25.22 17.77
C GLY A 104 0.39 25.60 18.93
N ALA A 105 -0.15 26.81 18.90
CA ALA A 105 -1.02 27.33 19.97
C ALA A 105 -2.23 26.41 20.22
N ASP A 106 -2.94 26.01 19.15
CA ASP A 106 -4.10 25.11 19.23
C ASP A 106 -3.72 23.69 19.64
N TRP A 107 -2.49 23.25 19.34
CA TRP A 107 -1.99 21.94 19.75
C TRP A 107 -1.71 21.89 21.26
N LEU A 108 -1.18 22.97 21.85
CA LEU A 108 -0.93 23.06 23.29
C LEU A 108 -2.21 22.96 24.11
N ALA A 109 -3.34 23.41 23.56
CA ALA A 109 -4.65 23.34 24.21
C ALA A 109 -5.24 21.91 24.29
N LEU A 110 -4.72 20.95 23.51
CA LEU A 110 -5.20 19.56 23.54
C LEU A 110 -4.74 18.81 24.80
N ALA A 111 -5.42 17.73 25.14
CA ALA A 111 -4.95 16.81 26.17
C ALA A 111 -3.59 16.19 25.78
N ALA A 112 -2.75 15.87 26.77
CA ALA A 112 -1.40 15.34 26.53
C ALA A 112 -1.40 14.06 25.67
N ARG A 113 -2.40 13.20 25.87
CA ARG A 113 -2.60 11.98 25.07
C ARG A 113 -2.87 12.31 23.59
N ASP A 114 -3.74 13.27 23.32
CA ASP A 114 -4.10 13.66 21.94
C ASP A 114 -2.91 14.29 21.24
N ARG A 115 -2.13 15.10 21.97
CA ARG A 115 -0.87 15.66 21.46
C ARG A 115 0.12 14.57 21.05
N GLN A 116 0.27 13.53 21.88
CA GLN A 116 1.18 12.42 21.62
C GLN A 116 0.75 11.63 20.37
N VAL A 117 -0.54 11.28 20.28
CA VAL A 117 -1.07 10.52 19.13
C VAL A 117 -1.00 11.34 17.84
N GLN A 118 -1.33 12.63 17.89
CA GLN A 118 -1.34 13.47 16.70
C GLN A 118 0.06 13.86 16.23
N ALA A 119 1.06 13.91 17.12
CA ALA A 119 2.45 14.20 16.75
C ALA A 119 3.17 13.01 16.09
N GLU A 120 2.53 11.84 16.03
CA GLU A 120 3.14 10.62 15.53
C GLU A 120 3.14 10.57 14.00
N LEU A 121 4.30 10.27 13.40
CA LEU A 121 4.39 9.92 11.99
C LEU A 121 4.00 8.45 11.83
N LEU A 122 3.02 8.19 10.98
CA LEU A 122 2.55 6.85 10.66
C LEU A 122 2.89 6.51 9.22
N CYS A 123 3.41 5.31 8.98
CA CYS A 123 3.64 4.82 7.64
C CYS A 123 3.01 3.45 7.42
N THR A 124 2.23 3.33 6.36
CA THR A 124 1.70 2.07 5.85
C THR A 124 2.47 1.68 4.60
N LEU A 125 3.05 0.48 4.58
CA LEU A 125 3.75 -0.09 3.43
C LEU A 125 2.87 -1.15 2.78
N PHE A 126 2.72 -1.08 1.47
CA PHE A 126 1.99 -2.05 0.64
C PHE A 126 2.98 -2.83 -0.21
N GLU A 127 2.91 -4.16 -0.17
CA GLU A 127 3.68 -5.06 -1.03
C GLU A 127 2.75 -6.02 -1.78
N ASN A 128 2.79 -5.97 -3.11
CA ASN A 128 1.93 -6.75 -3.99
C ASN A 128 2.76 -7.67 -4.90
N ASP A 129 2.38 -8.94 -4.96
CA ASP A 129 2.92 -9.90 -5.92
C ASP A 129 1.87 -10.21 -6.99
N TYR A 130 2.33 -10.33 -8.23
CA TYR A 130 1.47 -10.56 -9.40
C TYR A 130 1.78 -11.92 -10.04
N THR A 131 0.83 -12.43 -10.82
CA THR A 131 0.97 -13.71 -11.52
C THR A 131 1.95 -13.62 -12.70
N ASN A 132 2.19 -14.73 -13.40
CA ASN A 132 2.76 -14.66 -14.74
C ASN A 132 1.89 -13.84 -15.69
N ALA A 133 2.53 -13.24 -16.70
CA ALA A 133 1.83 -12.76 -17.90
C ALA A 133 1.43 -13.96 -18.78
N ILE A 134 0.46 -13.74 -19.67
CA ILE A 134 0.08 -14.68 -20.71
C ILE A 134 0.25 -13.96 -22.04
N ASP A 135 1.08 -14.52 -22.90
CA ASP A 135 1.33 -14.01 -24.25
C ASP A 135 1.41 -15.20 -25.21
N VAL A 136 0.23 -15.66 -25.64
CA VAL A 136 0.07 -16.77 -26.59
C VAL A 136 -0.89 -16.35 -27.69
N ALA A 137 -0.89 -17.08 -28.82
CA ALA A 137 -1.57 -16.68 -30.06
C ALA A 137 -3.04 -16.25 -29.91
N HIS A 138 -3.77 -16.79 -28.92
CA HIS A 138 -5.19 -16.52 -28.70
C HIS A 138 -5.48 -15.87 -27.33
N ALA A 139 -4.47 -15.50 -26.55
CA ALA A 139 -4.64 -14.86 -25.25
C ALA A 139 -3.47 -13.95 -24.88
N HIS A 140 -3.77 -12.69 -24.62
CA HIS A 140 -2.83 -11.70 -24.09
C HIS A 140 -3.37 -11.14 -22.78
N ARG A 141 -2.69 -11.44 -21.67
CA ARG A 141 -3.07 -10.96 -20.34
C ARG A 141 -1.86 -10.47 -19.58
N THR A 142 -2.00 -9.27 -19.03
CA THR A 142 -1.05 -8.73 -18.06
C THR A 142 -1.14 -9.52 -16.75
N PRO A 143 -0.05 -9.56 -15.96
CA PRO A 143 -0.06 -10.12 -14.61
C PRO A 143 -1.24 -9.62 -13.77
N MET A 144 -1.86 -10.53 -13.04
CA MET A 144 -2.97 -10.24 -12.14
C MET A 144 -2.49 -10.30 -10.69
N LEU A 145 -3.15 -9.59 -9.78
CA LEU A 145 -2.78 -9.62 -8.37
C LEU A 145 -2.89 -11.05 -7.83
N SER A 146 -1.83 -11.52 -7.18
CA SER A 146 -1.76 -12.85 -6.56
C SER A 146 -1.67 -12.79 -5.04
N GLU A 147 -0.98 -11.79 -4.51
CA GLU A 147 -0.86 -11.54 -3.08
C GLU A 147 -0.73 -10.05 -2.80
N ALA A 148 -1.42 -9.57 -1.77
CA ALA A 148 -1.33 -8.22 -1.26
C ALA A 148 -1.04 -8.27 0.23
N ARG A 149 -0.02 -7.53 0.68
CA ARG A 149 0.41 -7.44 2.08
C ARG A 149 0.44 -5.98 2.48
N THR A 150 -0.23 -5.65 3.57
CA THR A 150 -0.22 -4.33 4.20
C THR A 150 0.58 -4.42 5.48
N TYR A 151 1.55 -3.53 5.63
CA TYR A 151 2.43 -3.45 6.77
C TYR A 151 2.32 -2.09 7.44
N GLU A 152 2.44 -2.10 8.76
CA GLU A 152 2.87 -0.94 9.52
C GLU A 152 4.40 -0.86 9.43
N LEU A 153 4.93 0.29 9.04
CA LEU A 153 6.36 0.53 8.91
C LEU A 153 6.85 1.48 10.00
N THR A 154 7.98 1.13 10.60
CA THR A 154 8.69 1.97 11.58
C THR A 154 10.13 2.23 11.15
N GLY A 155 10.82 3.15 11.82
CA GLY A 155 12.17 3.59 11.45
C GLY A 155 12.20 4.78 10.50
N LEU A 156 11.04 5.41 10.25
CA LEU A 156 10.97 6.69 9.55
C LEU A 156 10.96 7.83 10.57
N HIS A 157 11.84 8.80 10.35
CA HIS A 157 11.88 10.06 11.08
C HIS A 157 11.84 11.21 10.08
N ALA A 158 10.95 12.16 10.31
CA ALA A 158 10.80 13.31 9.43
C ALA A 158 10.92 14.58 10.28
N GLN A 159 12.00 15.35 10.04
CA GLN A 159 12.09 16.74 10.55
C GLN A 159 11.26 17.67 9.66
N GLU A 160 11.24 17.41 8.35
CA GLU A 160 10.41 18.07 7.36
C GLU A 160 9.62 17.03 6.53
N ARG A 161 9.59 17.17 5.20
CA ARG A 161 8.99 16.21 4.28
C ARG A 161 10.01 15.14 3.92
N LEU A 162 9.62 13.87 3.98
CA LEU A 162 10.44 12.76 3.52
C LEU A 162 10.59 12.82 2.00
N CYS A 163 11.79 12.55 1.49
CA CYS A 163 12.01 12.40 0.06
C CYS A 163 11.85 10.95 -0.39
N PHE A 164 11.57 10.76 -1.69
CA PHE A 164 11.42 9.44 -2.31
C PHE A 164 12.56 8.45 -1.97
N GLY A 165 13.81 8.92 -2.04
CA GLY A 165 14.99 8.07 -1.84
C GLY A 165 15.13 7.57 -0.40
N GLU A 166 14.73 8.35 0.59
CA GLU A 166 14.73 7.96 2.00
C GLU A 166 13.69 6.86 2.25
N VAL A 167 12.46 7.08 1.80
CA VAL A 167 11.37 6.10 1.96
C VAL A 167 11.72 4.80 1.23
N GLN A 168 12.28 4.88 0.03
CA GLN A 168 12.71 3.71 -0.72
C GLN A 168 13.84 2.93 -0.01
N ARG A 169 14.79 3.62 0.63
CA ARG A 169 15.87 2.98 1.39
C ARG A 169 15.34 2.30 2.64
N VAL A 170 14.51 2.99 3.42
CA VAL A 170 13.96 2.49 4.68
C VAL A 170 13.05 1.28 4.45
N THR A 171 12.15 1.35 3.46
CA THR A 171 11.27 0.24 3.12
C THR A 171 12.03 -1.00 2.62
N ARG A 172 13.16 -0.82 1.93
CA ARG A 172 14.03 -1.93 1.50
C ARG A 172 14.80 -2.56 2.67
N ALA A 173 15.21 -1.76 3.63
CA ALA A 173 15.95 -2.21 4.81
C ALA A 173 15.04 -2.76 5.92
N ALA A 174 13.72 -2.52 5.84
CA ALA A 174 12.78 -2.88 6.89
C ALA A 174 12.67 -4.39 7.12
N LEU A 175 13.06 -4.84 8.32
CA LEU A 175 13.00 -6.23 8.71
C LEU A 175 11.59 -6.61 9.21
N PRO A 176 11.07 -7.79 8.84
CA PRO A 176 9.78 -8.25 9.34
C PRO A 176 9.87 -8.57 10.83
N VAL A 177 8.91 -8.07 11.61
CA VAL A 177 8.75 -8.42 13.03
C VAL A 177 7.42 -9.14 13.27
N PRO A 178 7.33 -10.02 14.28
CA PRO A 178 6.07 -10.62 14.69
C PRO A 178 5.02 -9.57 15.02
N PHE A 179 3.76 -9.92 14.87
CA PHE A 179 2.67 -8.98 15.10
C PHE A 179 2.64 -8.49 16.56
N GLU A 180 2.94 -9.42 17.46
CA GLU A 180 2.92 -9.26 18.92
C GLU A 180 4.09 -8.39 19.43
N ASP A 181 5.19 -8.38 18.68
CA ASP A 181 6.44 -7.68 19.02
C ASP A 181 6.51 -6.28 18.41
N GLY A 182 5.55 -5.92 17.55
CA GLY A 182 5.50 -4.58 16.99
C GLY A 182 5.19 -3.53 18.06
N PRO A 183 5.53 -2.25 17.80
CA PRO A 183 5.39 -1.18 18.77
C PRO A 183 3.98 -1.11 19.37
N ARG A 184 3.92 -1.02 20.69
CA ARG A 184 2.70 -0.61 21.41
C ARG A 184 2.52 0.90 21.24
N ALA A 185 1.28 1.36 21.18
CA ALA A 185 0.98 2.78 21.08
C ALA A 185 1.75 3.57 22.16
N GLY A 186 2.52 4.58 21.74
CA GLY A 186 3.34 5.42 22.63
C GLY A 186 4.85 5.15 22.66
N SER A 187 5.37 4.06 22.06
CA SER A 187 6.82 3.75 22.05
C SER A 187 7.47 3.68 20.65
N ARG A 188 6.73 4.04 19.59
CA ARG A 188 7.16 3.90 18.18
C ARG A 188 8.40 4.71 17.80
N GLN A 189 8.57 5.91 18.37
CA GLN A 189 9.73 6.76 18.13
C GLN A 189 10.99 6.24 18.84
N GLN A 190 10.84 5.54 19.96
CA GLN A 190 11.96 4.95 20.73
C GLN A 190 12.47 3.64 20.13
N LEU A 191 11.57 2.76 19.65
CA LEU A 191 11.97 1.49 19.01
C LEU A 191 12.78 1.69 17.71
N ALA A 192 12.55 2.80 17.02
CA ALA A 192 13.30 3.18 15.83
C ALA A 192 14.77 3.54 16.11
N ALA A 193 15.11 3.96 17.35
CA ALA A 193 16.45 4.39 17.73
C ALA A 193 17.42 3.23 18.01
N GLU A 194 16.91 2.03 18.36
CA GLU A 194 17.74 0.91 18.83
C GLU A 194 17.76 -0.31 17.88
N GLY A 195 16.75 -0.47 17.00
CA GLY A 195 16.56 -1.69 16.20
C GLY A 195 16.57 -1.54 14.67
N GLY A 196 16.78 -0.32 14.15
CA GLY A 196 16.66 -0.06 12.72
C GLY A 196 15.22 -0.13 12.18
N PRO A 197 15.01 0.02 10.87
CA PRO A 197 13.67 -0.01 10.30
C PRO A 197 13.06 -1.40 10.36
N SER A 198 11.78 -1.47 10.73
CA SER A 198 11.05 -2.73 10.82
C SER A 198 9.64 -2.60 10.25
N LYS A 199 9.10 -3.71 9.76
CA LYS A 199 7.73 -3.80 9.24
C LYS A 199 6.95 -4.89 9.94
N ARG A 200 5.75 -4.55 10.41
CA ARG A 200 4.79 -5.48 11.00
C ARG A 200 3.63 -5.69 10.04
N ILE A 201 3.29 -6.95 9.75
CA ILE A 201 2.15 -7.24 8.88
C ILE A 201 0.83 -6.92 9.60
N VAL A 202 -0.08 -6.22 8.92
CA VAL A 202 -1.40 -5.81 9.44
C VAL A 202 -2.51 -6.54 8.68
N GLU A 203 -2.33 -6.70 7.37
CA GLU A 203 -3.28 -7.39 6.51
C GLU A 203 -2.55 -8.22 5.46
N GLN A 204 -3.13 -9.38 5.11
CA GLN A 204 -2.65 -10.19 4.02
C GLN A 204 -3.81 -10.82 3.26
N ARG A 205 -3.80 -10.69 1.94
CA ARG A 205 -4.79 -11.27 1.03
C ARG A 205 -4.10 -12.04 -0.08
N ARG A 206 -4.60 -13.23 -0.39
CA ARG A 206 -4.12 -14.09 -1.48
C ARG A 206 -5.24 -14.37 -2.46
N PHE A 207 -4.93 -14.27 -3.74
CA PHE A 207 -5.83 -14.56 -4.85
C PHE A 207 -5.33 -15.82 -5.54
N VAL A 208 -6.07 -16.92 -5.38
CA VAL A 208 -5.74 -18.20 -5.98
C VAL A 208 -6.60 -18.37 -7.21
N TYR A 209 -5.97 -18.55 -8.37
CA TYR A 209 -6.66 -18.80 -9.63
C TYR A 209 -6.88 -20.30 -9.82
N ARG A 210 -7.79 -20.65 -10.71
CA ARG A 210 -8.17 -22.01 -11.11
C ARG A 210 -7.56 -22.31 -12.47
N ARG A 211 -7.31 -23.59 -12.71
CA ARG A 211 -7.01 -24.12 -14.03
C ARG A 211 -8.19 -23.93 -15.00
N ASP A 212 -7.88 -23.76 -16.27
CA ASP A 212 -8.85 -23.61 -17.36
C ASP A 212 -9.68 -24.90 -17.55
N ASP A 213 -9.09 -26.06 -17.26
CA ASP A 213 -9.76 -27.37 -17.26
C ASP A 213 -10.74 -27.59 -16.09
N LEU A 214 -10.86 -26.60 -15.20
CA LEU A 214 -11.70 -26.59 -14.00
C LEU A 214 -11.34 -27.62 -12.91
N VAL A 215 -10.30 -28.45 -13.10
CA VAL A 215 -9.94 -29.58 -12.24
C VAL A 215 -9.51 -29.12 -10.84
N GLY A 216 -9.01 -27.89 -10.70
CA GLY A 216 -8.66 -27.37 -9.38
C GLY A 216 -7.90 -26.05 -9.38
N PRO A 217 -7.41 -25.63 -8.20
CA PRO A 217 -6.62 -24.42 -8.06
C PRO A 217 -5.23 -24.57 -8.67
N LEU A 218 -4.69 -23.45 -9.14
CA LEU A 218 -3.30 -23.27 -9.50
C LEU A 218 -2.45 -22.92 -8.26
N PRO A 219 -1.11 -23.11 -8.33
CA PRO A 219 -0.19 -22.54 -7.36
C PRO A 219 -0.35 -21.02 -7.26
N LEU A 220 -0.09 -20.44 -6.08
CA LEU A 220 -0.09 -19.00 -5.89
C LEU A 220 0.89 -18.33 -6.87
N GLY A 221 0.49 -17.21 -7.47
CA GLY A 221 1.30 -16.53 -8.49
C GLY A 221 1.19 -17.11 -9.89
N ARG A 222 0.28 -18.08 -10.13
CA ARG A 222 0.01 -18.61 -11.47
C ARG A 222 -1.41 -18.32 -11.93
N VAL A 223 -1.53 -18.06 -13.22
CA VAL A 223 -2.80 -17.88 -13.92
C VAL A 223 -2.72 -18.52 -15.31
N GLU A 224 -3.83 -19.12 -15.74
CA GLU A 224 -4.03 -19.65 -17.09
C GLU A 224 -4.94 -18.72 -17.92
N SER A 225 -5.15 -19.05 -19.19
CA SER A 225 -5.67 -18.11 -20.19
C SER A 225 -7.06 -17.56 -19.87
N MET A 226 -7.88 -18.31 -19.13
CA MET A 226 -9.22 -17.87 -18.74
C MET A 226 -9.23 -17.02 -17.47
N ALA A 227 -8.11 -16.94 -16.73
CA ALA A 227 -7.96 -16.12 -15.53
C ALA A 227 -9.06 -16.33 -14.46
N LEU A 228 -9.48 -17.58 -14.29
CA LEU A 228 -10.59 -17.93 -13.42
C LEU A 228 -10.18 -17.81 -11.95
N LEU A 229 -10.82 -16.92 -11.18
CA LEU A 229 -10.57 -16.83 -9.73
C LEU A 229 -11.16 -18.08 -9.04
N HIS A 230 -10.34 -18.83 -8.30
CA HIS A 230 -10.79 -19.97 -7.53
C HIS A 230 -11.32 -19.54 -6.16
N GLU A 231 -10.50 -18.82 -5.40
CA GLU A 231 -10.84 -18.28 -4.10
C GLU A 231 -9.92 -17.13 -3.72
N THR A 232 -10.42 -16.21 -2.91
CA THR A 232 -9.61 -15.23 -2.19
C THR A 232 -9.43 -15.70 -0.75
N ARG A 233 -8.24 -15.58 -0.19
CA ARG A 233 -7.96 -15.90 1.22
C ARG A 233 -7.51 -14.65 1.94
N GLN A 234 -8.12 -14.35 3.08
CA GLN A 234 -7.72 -13.26 3.95
C GLN A 234 -7.15 -13.82 5.24
N LEU A 235 -6.00 -13.29 5.68
CA LEU A 235 -5.42 -13.65 6.96
C LEU A 235 -6.29 -13.07 8.09
N ALA A 236 -6.80 -13.92 8.97
CA ALA A 236 -7.59 -13.52 10.13
C ALA A 236 -6.75 -13.37 11.39
N PHE A 237 -5.85 -14.32 11.64
CA PHE A 237 -4.97 -14.27 12.80
C PHE A 237 -3.55 -14.66 12.45
N HIS A 238 -2.60 -13.88 12.94
CA HIS A 238 -1.20 -14.28 13.04
C HIS A 238 -1.08 -15.46 14.02
N ALA A 239 -0.09 -16.33 13.81
CA ALA A 239 0.04 -17.55 14.61
C ALA A 239 0.19 -17.29 16.12
N GLY A 240 0.80 -16.17 16.54
CA GLY A 240 0.90 -15.78 17.96
C GLY A 240 -0.37 -15.14 18.52
N ALA A 241 -1.05 -14.29 17.75
CA ALA A 241 -2.26 -13.58 18.15
C ALA A 241 -3.43 -14.52 18.51
N ALA A 242 -3.54 -15.66 17.83
CA ALA A 242 -4.58 -16.66 18.11
C ALA A 242 -4.46 -17.30 19.51
N ARG A 243 -3.29 -17.24 20.15
CA ARG A 243 -3.06 -17.81 21.49
C ARG A 243 -3.52 -16.91 22.64
N ALA A 244 -3.60 -15.59 22.44
CA ALA A 244 -3.71 -14.65 23.56
C ALA A 244 -5.15 -14.41 24.04
N GLU A 245 -6.16 -14.35 23.16
CA GLU A 245 -7.47 -13.79 23.59
C GLU A 245 -8.73 -14.53 23.09
N LEU A 246 -8.66 -15.40 22.08
CA LEU A 246 -9.86 -15.98 21.46
C LEU A 246 -10.21 -17.42 21.88
N TRP A 247 -9.34 -18.10 22.62
CA TRP A 247 -9.60 -19.48 23.07
C TRP A 247 -9.74 -19.56 24.59
N ARG A 248 -10.88 -19.08 25.11
CA ARG A 248 -11.43 -19.70 26.32
C ARG A 248 -12.14 -20.97 25.86
N PRO A 249 -11.72 -22.18 26.27
CA PRO A 249 -12.48 -23.38 25.95
C PRO A 249 -13.89 -23.18 26.49
N TYR A 250 -14.88 -23.16 25.60
CA TYR A 250 -16.28 -23.17 26.00
C TYR A 250 -16.47 -24.39 26.93
N PRO A 251 -17.01 -24.20 28.15
CA PRO A 251 -17.26 -25.33 29.04
C PRO A 251 -18.15 -26.31 28.29
N ARG A 252 -17.77 -27.60 28.30
CA ARG A 252 -18.42 -28.67 27.56
C ARG A 252 -19.92 -28.67 27.86
N GLY A 253 -20.69 -28.13 26.92
CA GLY A 253 -22.13 -28.19 26.85
C GLY A 253 -22.50 -27.90 25.41
N ASP A 254 -23.12 -28.91 24.78
CA ASP A 254 -23.90 -28.80 23.55
C ASP A 254 -23.15 -29.03 22.22
N ALA A 255 -23.46 -30.20 21.65
CA ALA A 255 -22.87 -30.82 20.47
C ALA A 255 -23.35 -30.22 19.13
N HIS A 256 -23.42 -28.88 19.02
CA HIS A 256 -23.80 -28.21 17.76
C HIS A 256 -22.81 -27.16 17.23
N GLY A 257 -21.69 -26.92 17.92
CA GLY A 257 -20.61 -26.11 17.36
C GLY A 257 -19.86 -26.87 16.27
N ARG A 258 -20.12 -26.57 14.99
CA ARG A 258 -19.18 -26.90 13.90
C ARG A 258 -17.83 -26.28 14.31
N ARG A 259 -16.93 -27.11 14.84
CA ARG A 259 -15.55 -26.68 15.10
C ARG A 259 -15.04 -26.11 13.79
N LEU A 260 -14.68 -24.83 13.78
CA LEU A 260 -13.80 -24.29 12.74
C LEU A 260 -12.50 -25.08 12.87
N ARG A 261 -12.40 -26.21 12.15
CA ARG A 261 -11.14 -26.90 11.88
C ARG A 261 -10.37 -26.05 10.86
N ALA A 262 -10.18 -24.77 11.15
CA ALA A 262 -9.06 -24.08 10.58
C ALA A 262 -7.84 -24.74 11.22
N ARG A 263 -6.94 -25.27 10.41
CA ARG A 263 -5.57 -25.54 10.84
C ARG A 263 -4.75 -24.39 10.29
N PRO A 264 -3.76 -23.88 11.03
CA PRO A 264 -2.86 -22.89 10.47
C PRO A 264 -2.27 -23.44 9.17
N ARG A 265 -2.30 -22.64 8.11
CA ARG A 265 -1.63 -22.95 6.84
C ARG A 265 -0.44 -22.02 6.74
N GLY A 266 0.76 -22.55 7.00
CA GLY A 266 1.97 -21.75 7.09
C GLY A 266 1.95 -20.82 8.31
N SER A 267 2.16 -19.51 8.10
CA SER A 267 2.36 -18.49 9.13
C SER A 267 1.10 -17.99 9.85
N GLY A 268 -0.10 -18.50 9.55
CA GLY A 268 -1.31 -18.03 10.21
C GLY A 268 -2.62 -18.71 9.82
N TRP A 269 -3.72 -18.11 10.27
CA TRP A 269 -5.09 -18.58 10.14
C TRP A 269 -5.80 -17.80 9.04
N TRP A 270 -6.33 -18.51 8.04
CA TRP A 270 -6.88 -17.90 6.82
C TRP A 270 -8.38 -18.16 6.70
N VAL A 271 -9.12 -17.11 6.34
CA VAL A 271 -10.54 -17.17 5.98
C VAL A 271 -10.64 -17.18 4.46
N PRO A 272 -11.12 -18.27 3.85
CA PRO A 272 -11.39 -18.31 2.43
C PRO A 272 -12.71 -17.59 2.10
N SER A 273 -12.78 -16.99 0.91
CA SER A 273 -14.03 -16.52 0.32
C SER A 273 -14.92 -17.70 -0.11
N GLY A 274 -16.16 -17.40 -0.51
CA GLY A 274 -16.95 -18.35 -1.30
C GLY A 274 -16.21 -18.77 -2.58
N ARG A 275 -16.50 -19.98 -3.05
CA ARG A 275 -15.97 -20.53 -4.31
C ARG A 275 -17.07 -20.50 -5.37
N GLY A 276 -16.77 -19.92 -6.53
CA GLY A 276 -17.61 -20.08 -7.72
C GLY A 276 -17.49 -21.50 -8.28
N VAL A 277 -18.63 -22.13 -8.55
CA VAL A 277 -18.70 -23.40 -9.31
C VAL A 277 -19.02 -23.02 -10.75
N LEU A 278 -18.11 -23.33 -11.66
CA LEU A 278 -18.29 -23.15 -13.09
C LEU A 278 -18.53 -24.52 -13.71
N PHE A 279 -19.45 -24.58 -14.66
CA PHE A 279 -19.73 -25.78 -15.44
C PHE A 279 -19.29 -25.52 -16.88
N SER A 280 -18.57 -26.47 -17.48
CA SER A 280 -18.36 -26.47 -18.93
C SER A 280 -19.69 -26.84 -19.60
N ARG A 281 -20.03 -26.16 -20.69
CA ARG A 281 -21.08 -26.61 -21.61
C ARG A 281 -20.54 -27.65 -22.56
#